data_AF-F3FK16-F1
#
_entry.id   AF-F3FK16-F1
#
_cell.length_a   1.000
_cell.length_b   1.000
_cell.length_c   1.000
_cell.angle_alpha   90.00
_cell.angle_beta   90.00
_cell.angle_gamma   90.00
#
_symmetry.space_group_name_H-M   'P 1'
#
loop_
_entity.id
_entity.type
_entity.pdbx_description
1 polymer ?
#
loop_
_entity_poly.entity_id
_entity_poly.type
_entity_poly.pdbx_seq_one_letter_code
_entity_poly.pdbx_strand_id
1 'polypeptide(L)' 'RNEAQTDRQTAQVLSANGEVQNRQVRTGISDRLRVQVLDGLNEGERLLVPASVGSGG' A
#
# COMPACT_ATOMS: atom_id res chain seq x y z
N ARG A 1 23.37 3.98 -0.44
CA ARG A 1 22.91 2.57 -0.45
C ARG A 1 22.20 2.29 0.87
N ASN A 2 20.86 2.35 0.87
CA ASN A 2 19.98 1.91 1.96
C ASN A 2 18.60 1.56 1.35
N GLU A 3 18.59 0.93 0.17
CA GLU A 3 17.38 0.71 -0.63
C GLU A 3 16.51 -0.43 -0.07
N ALA A 4 17.13 -1.47 0.48
CA ALA A 4 16.44 -2.65 1.01
C ALA A 4 15.49 -2.38 2.20
N GLN A 5 15.62 -1.23 2.88
CA GLN A 5 14.72 -0.83 3.96
C GLN A 5 13.65 0.18 3.50
N THR A 6 13.83 0.80 2.32
CA THR A 6 12.86 1.70 1.69
C THR A 6 11.72 0.92 1.02
N ASP A 7 11.97 -0.31 0.58
CA ASP A 7 10.99 -1.15 -0.11
C ASP A 7 9.90 -1.75 0.80
N ARG A 8 9.91 -1.49 2.11
CA ARG A 8 8.86 -1.97 3.03
C ARG A 8 7.96 -0.82 3.46
N GLN A 9 6.67 -0.96 3.18
CA GLN A 9 5.63 0.02 3.51
C GLN A 9 4.54 -0.63 4.36
N THR A 10 3.80 0.17 5.12
CA THR A 10 2.64 -0.31 5.88
C THR A 10 1.37 0.04 5.12
N ALA A 11 0.65 -0.98 4.64
CA ALA A 11 -0.66 -0.83 4.03
C ALA A 11 -1.76 -1.06 5.07
N GLN A 12 -2.90 -0.39 4.90
CA GLN A 12 -4.12 -0.66 5.66
C GLN A 12 -5.04 -1.53 4.81
N VAL A 13 -5.33 -2.74 5.30
CA VAL A 13 -6.15 -3.73 4.60
C VAL A 13 -7.47 -3.89 5.33
N LEU A 14 -8.57 -3.89 4.60
CA LEU A 14 -9.88 -4.24 5.10
C LEU A 14 -10.02 -5.78 5.05
N SER A 15 -10.01 -6.39 6.23
CA SER A 15 -10.23 -7.82 6.39
C SER A 15 -11.66 -8.21 6.03
N ALA A 16 -11.89 -9.50 5.75
CA ALA A 16 -13.21 -10.03 5.41
C ALA A 16 -14.23 -9.86 6.54
N ASN A 17 -13.77 -9.76 7.78
CA ASN A 17 -14.60 -9.49 8.96
C ASN A 17 -14.95 -8.00 9.13
N GLY A 18 -14.48 -7.13 8.22
CA GLY A 18 -14.73 -5.69 8.26
C GLY A 18 -13.76 -4.89 9.13
N GLU A 19 -12.72 -5.51 9.68
CA GLU A 19 -11.72 -4.82 10.48
C GLU A 19 -10.56 -4.29 9.64
N VAL A 20 -9.99 -3.15 10.03
CA VAL A 20 -8.81 -2.58 9.40
C VAL A 20 -7.56 -3.15 10.05
N GLN A 21 -6.65 -3.69 9.25
CA GLN A 21 -5.38 -4.26 9.72
C GLN A 21 -4.19 -3.60 9.02
N ASN A 22 -3.16 -3.30 9.80
CA ASN A 22 -1.88 -2.80 9.28
C ASN A 22 -1.02 -3.99 8.85
N ARG A 23 -0.63 -4.01 7.57
CA ARG A 23 0.16 -5.07 6.95
C ARG A 23 1.45 -4.49 6.40
N GLN A 24 2.59 -5.13 6.71
CA GLN A 24 3.82 -4.84 5.98
C GLN A 24 3.73 -5.41 4.57
N VAL A 25 3.95 -4.54 3.59
CA VAL A 25 4.00 -4.91 2.17
C VAL A 25 5.37 -4.56 1.62
N ARG A 26 5.84 -5.36 0.67
CA ARG A 26 7.03 -5.03 -0.10
C ARG A 26 6.60 -4.28 -1.35
N THR A 27 7.13 -3.09 -1.53
CA THR A 27 6.93 -2.26 -2.70
C THR A 27 8.13 -2.32 -3.62
N GLY A 28 7.90 -2.14 -4.92
CA GLY A 28 8.92 -2.01 -5.94
C GLY A 28 9.00 -0.58 -6.45
N ILE A 29 8.83 -0.41 -7.75
CA ILE A 29 8.87 0.89 -8.42
C ILE A 29 7.70 1.75 -7.93
N SER A 30 7.99 3.01 -7.61
CA SER A 30 7.01 4.02 -7.22
C SER A 30 7.22 5.31 -8.00
N ASP A 31 6.14 5.94 -8.44
CA ASP A 31 6.12 7.30 -8.94
C ASP A 31 5.19 8.17 -8.06
N ARG A 32 4.90 9.41 -8.48
CA ARG A 32 4.07 10.34 -7.69
C ARG A 32 2.61 9.88 -7.53
N LEU A 33 2.13 9.02 -8.41
CA LEU A 33 0.73 8.60 -8.50
C LEU A 33 0.53 7.12 -8.17
N ARG A 34 1.57 6.30 -8.33
CA ARG A 34 1.45 4.84 -8.30
C ARG A 34 2.61 4.21 -7.56
N VAL A 35 2.33 3.07 -6.94
CA VAL A 35 3.32 2.19 -6.32
C VAL A 35 3.03 0.75 -6.70
N GLN A 36 4.06 -0.01 -7.05
CA GLN A 36 3.96 -1.44 -7.26
C GLN A 36 4.08 -2.17 -5.93
N VAL A 37 3.14 -3.06 -5.63
CA VAL A 37 3.27 -4.04 -4.53
C VAL A 37 3.80 -5.34 -5.11
N LEU A 38 4.90 -5.83 -4.54
CA LEU A 38 5.57 -7.07 -4.94
C LEU A 38 5.18 -8.25 -4.04
N ASP A 39 4.89 -7.99 -2.76
CA ASP A 39 4.56 -9.01 -1.78
C ASP A 39 3.80 -8.43 -0.57
N GLY A 40 3.14 -9.31 0.19
CA GLY A 40 2.47 -8.97 1.46
C GLY A 40 0.96 -8.70 1.35
N LEU A 41 0.38 -8.79 0.15
CA LEU A 41 -1.06 -8.75 -0.09
C LEU A 41 -1.50 -9.96 -0.91
N ASN A 42 -2.70 -10.44 -0.65
CA ASN A 42 -3.34 -11.49 -1.43
C ASN A 42 -4.33 -10.89 -2.43
N GLU A 43 -4.56 -11.60 -3.53
CA GLU A 43 -5.57 -11.22 -4.50
C GLU A 43 -6.97 -11.16 -3.84
N GLY A 44 -7.78 -10.17 -4.24
CA GLY A 44 -9.11 -9.93 -3.67
C GLY A 44 -9.12 -9.17 -2.34
N GLU A 45 -7.96 -8.91 -1.72
CA GLU A 45 -7.88 -8.05 -0.53
C GLU A 45 -8.17 -6.59 -0.90
N ARG A 46 -8.87 -5.89 0.01
CA ARG A 46 -9.24 -4.48 -0.18
C ARG A 46 -8.31 -3.58 0.62
N LEU A 47 -7.66 -2.64 -0.05
CA LEU A 47 -6.87 -1.61 0.61
C LEU A 47 -7.72 -0.40 0.95
N LEU A 48 -7.47 0.19 2.12
CA LEU A 48 -7.92 1.52 2.43
C LEU A 48 -6.91 2.50 1.84
N VAL A 49 -7.37 3.27 0.86
CA VAL A 49 -6.60 4.36 0.26
C VAL A 49 -7.29 5.65 0.69
N PRO A 50 -6.56 6.63 1.27
CA PRO A 50 -7.16 7.91 1.61
C PRO A 50 -7.79 8.50 0.35
N ALA A 51 -9.01 9.01 0.47
CA ALA A 51 -9.65 9.70 -0.64
C ALA A 51 -8.72 10.82 -1.10
N SER A 52 -8.31 10.78 -2.37
CA SER A 52 -7.51 11.83 -2.97
C SER A 52 -8.31 13.12 -2.87
N VAL A 53 -7.99 13.98 -1.90
CA VAL A 53 -8.34 15.40 -2.02
C VAL A 53 -7.63 15.86 -3.27
N GLY A 54 -8.39 16.06 -4.35
CA GLY A 54 -7.82 16.46 -5.62
C GLY A 54 -7.11 17.79 -5.43
N SER A 55 -5.79 17.77 -5.26
CA SER A 55 -4.95 18.92 -5.59
C SER A 55 -4.76 18.92 -7.10
N GLY A 56 -5.88 19.07 -7.82
CA GLY A 56 -5.87 19.68 -9.14
C GLY A 56 -5.66 21.17 -8.92
N GLY A 57 -4.66 21.74 -9.58
CA GLY A 57 -4.43 23.19 -9.57
C GLY A 57 -5.52 23.97 -10.28
#